data_AF-A0A3P5WX34-F1
#
_entry.id   AF-A0A3P5WX34-F1
#
_cell.length_a   1.000
_cell.length_b   1.000
_cell.length_c   1.000
_cell.angle_alpha   90.00
_cell.angle_beta   90.00
_cell.angle_gamma   90.00
#
_symmetry.space_group_name_H-M   'P 1'
#
loop_
_entity.id
_entity.type
_entity.pdbx_description
1 polymer ?
#
loop_
_entity_poly.entity_id
_entity_poly.type
_entity_poly.pdbx_seq_one_letter_code
_entity_poly.pdbx_strand_id
1 'polypeptide(L)'
;MTLSISRRIRKTQPRVAGFRDAEDGSFIIMSLFLFLAIILVGGIGVDILRHDYARVRMQNTADAAALAATDLDQTLDADTVVKSYFDAAGIRQSLKPVKVAPSQVNRRSVLVNAEVEMKTWFMRLAGVKSLKARSSGIALEEVQDVEISLVLDVSGSMEGARLTQLKVAAKKFVNAMLRDREGNAVTGKISINIVPYAAQVTLDDHILSKLSVSQKHDYSNCLEFRGDQFETTSLTGIGDIRQHAHVDRHSNVNYDYDQAIEESYLDCPTWSSRRVTLMEDDIGTLEARIDALFAAGNTSTEFGLKVGAGLLDPSARSMLASHPNVGSSFSERPYDFNRTNTLKVIVVMSDGQNTVHNTFAEGYEGDSLSDTWAFRSNGRYYFTVADRERGNVDGDYNYNEPGYYPVYDSWGYNVHGGANADRLTWQDVFGRVNLKWHAWYARAEQAGTRDDRRNKTDVYNDWMHRPVIEIGKTQKDRDTAAMCNAIKAQGVLIFSIAFEISEAEAALLKSCASNENLHYRVSGNELNYAFTSIATSLNSLQLIQ
;
A
#
# COMPACT_ATOMS: atom_id res chain seq x y z
N MET A 1 48.00 121.54 -67.30
CA MET A 1 48.22 121.27 -68.74
C MET A 1 47.86 119.80 -69.00
N THR A 2 46.68 119.57 -69.56
CA THR A 2 46.27 118.52 -70.54
C THR A 2 46.87 117.09 -70.56
N LEU A 3 45.95 116.11 -70.78
CA LEU A 3 46.07 114.75 -71.40
C LEU A 3 46.53 113.60 -70.46
N SER A 4 46.10 112.32 -70.53
CA SER A 4 45.25 111.52 -71.43
C SER A 4 44.97 110.11 -70.81
N ILE A 5 43.89 109.48 -71.29
CA ILE A 5 43.27 108.15 -71.11
C ILE A 5 44.21 106.91 -71.18
N SER A 6 43.98 105.85 -70.37
CA SER A 6 43.61 104.47 -70.85
C SER A 6 43.34 103.43 -69.73
N ARG A 7 42.24 102.70 -69.88
CA ARG A 7 41.75 101.59 -69.03
C ARG A 7 42.49 100.27 -69.34
N ARG A 8 42.74 99.44 -68.33
CA ARG A 8 42.89 97.97 -68.47
C ARG A 8 41.92 97.25 -67.54
N ILE A 9 40.92 96.60 -68.14
CA ILE A 9 40.06 95.60 -67.51
C ILE A 9 40.66 94.23 -67.83
N ARG A 10 41.02 93.43 -66.82
CA ARG A 10 41.25 91.98 -66.99
C ARG A 10 40.20 91.21 -66.20
N LYS A 11 39.46 90.40 -66.96
CA LYS A 11 38.35 89.54 -66.55
C LYS A 11 38.79 88.45 -65.58
N THR A 12 38.02 88.26 -64.52
CA THR A 12 37.89 87.01 -63.77
C THR A 12 36.87 86.11 -64.48
N GLN A 13 37.19 84.84 -64.67
CA GLN A 13 36.21 83.80 -65.02
C GLN A 13 36.42 82.55 -64.15
N PRO A 14 35.36 81.78 -63.85
CA PRO A 14 35.26 81.02 -62.61
C PRO A 14 35.62 79.53 -62.74
N ARG A 15 36.18 78.98 -61.66
CA ARG A 15 36.36 77.54 -61.40
C ARG A 15 35.00 76.91 -61.08
N VAL A 16 34.30 76.30 -62.04
CA VAL A 16 33.08 75.51 -61.76
C VAL A 16 33.04 74.16 -62.52
N ALA A 17 33.95 73.90 -63.47
CA ALA A 17 33.91 72.67 -64.27
C ALA A 17 34.48 71.40 -63.60
N GLY A 18 35.05 71.48 -62.39
CA GLY A 18 35.69 70.33 -61.71
C GLY A 18 34.80 69.53 -60.76
N PHE A 19 33.56 69.98 -60.50
CA PHE A 19 32.69 69.35 -59.49
C PHE A 19 31.69 68.33 -60.05
N ARG A 20 31.60 68.16 -61.37
CA ARG A 20 30.59 67.29 -61.99
C ARG A 20 31.05 65.83 -62.17
N ASP A 21 32.36 65.57 -62.16
CA ASP A 21 32.95 64.25 -62.38
C ASP A 21 33.72 63.72 -61.15
N ALA A 22 33.46 64.26 -59.95
CA ALA A 22 34.11 63.83 -58.71
C ALA A 22 33.37 62.63 -58.08
N GLU A 23 33.87 61.41 -58.29
CA GLU A 23 33.28 60.16 -57.77
C GLU A 23 33.64 59.86 -56.29
N ASP A 24 34.52 60.65 -55.67
CA ASP A 24 35.04 60.46 -54.30
C ASP A 24 33.95 60.50 -53.20
N GLY A 25 32.77 61.05 -53.48
CA GLY A 25 31.63 61.12 -52.54
C GLY A 25 30.69 59.92 -52.54
N SER A 26 30.75 59.05 -53.55
CA SER A 26 29.80 57.94 -53.74
C SER A 26 29.96 56.84 -52.66
N PHE A 27 31.20 56.54 -52.27
CA PHE A 27 31.51 55.62 -51.17
C PHE A 27 31.02 56.12 -49.81
N ILE A 28 30.97 57.44 -49.59
CA ILE A 28 30.47 58.02 -48.34
C ILE A 28 28.97 57.76 -48.19
N ILE A 29 28.19 57.92 -49.27
CA ILE A 29 26.75 57.66 -49.25
C ILE A 29 26.46 56.18 -48.99
N MET A 30 27.18 55.27 -49.67
CA MET A 30 27.04 53.82 -49.47
C MET A 30 27.48 53.38 -48.07
N SER A 31 28.61 53.91 -47.57
CA SER A 31 29.11 53.62 -46.22
C SER A 31 28.15 54.13 -45.14
N LEU A 32 27.53 55.30 -45.33
CA LEU A 32 26.54 55.84 -44.41
C LEU A 32 25.29 54.95 -44.38
N PHE A 33 24.85 54.46 -45.54
CA PHE A 33 23.68 53.58 -45.63
C PHE A 33 23.94 52.23 -44.96
N LEU A 34 25.12 51.63 -45.18
CA LEU A 34 25.53 50.39 -44.50
C LEU A 34 25.70 50.59 -42.99
N PHE A 35 26.25 51.71 -42.56
CA PHE A 35 26.38 52.05 -41.15
C PHE A 35 25.01 52.18 -40.46
N LEU A 36 24.05 52.87 -41.11
CA LEU A 36 22.67 52.95 -40.62
C LEU A 36 21.98 51.57 -40.59
N ALA A 37 22.23 50.73 -41.60
CA ALA A 37 21.70 49.37 -41.63
C ALA A 37 22.23 48.50 -40.49
N ILE A 38 23.53 48.58 -40.17
CA ILE A 38 24.14 47.84 -39.05
C ILE A 38 23.56 48.31 -37.71
N ILE A 39 23.39 49.63 -37.51
CA ILE A 39 22.75 50.17 -36.30
C ILE A 39 21.30 49.69 -36.18
N LEU A 40 20.55 49.66 -37.30
CA LEU A 40 19.18 49.19 -37.30
C LEU A 40 19.11 47.71 -36.91
N VAL A 41 19.91 46.85 -37.53
CA VAL A 41 19.93 45.41 -37.26
C VAL A 41 20.40 45.11 -35.83
N GLY A 42 21.47 45.78 -35.37
CA GLY A 42 21.93 45.67 -33.99
C GLY A 42 20.87 46.16 -33.00
N GLY A 43 20.18 47.25 -33.31
CA GLY A 43 19.10 47.81 -32.53
C GLY A 43 17.88 46.87 -32.43
N ILE A 44 17.52 46.20 -33.52
CA ILE A 44 16.48 45.15 -33.53
C ILE A 44 16.89 44.01 -32.59
N GLY A 45 18.16 43.59 -32.64
CA GLY A 45 18.70 42.59 -31.71
C GLY A 45 18.54 42.98 -30.24
N VAL A 46 18.82 44.24 -29.89
CA VAL A 46 18.61 44.76 -28.53
C VAL A 46 17.13 44.76 -28.14
N ASP A 47 16.24 45.17 -29.05
CA ASP A 47 14.79 45.16 -28.79
C ASP A 47 14.26 43.73 -28.58
N ILE A 48 14.76 42.73 -29.33
CA ILE A 48 14.42 41.31 -29.15
C ILE A 48 14.95 40.79 -27.81
N LEU A 49 16.22 41.07 -27.47
CA LEU A 49 16.78 40.62 -26.18
C LEU A 49 16.02 41.18 -24.98
N ARG A 50 15.60 42.45 -25.06
CA ARG A 50 14.76 43.05 -24.02
C ARG A 50 13.38 42.41 -23.96
N HIS A 51 12.81 42.05 -25.11
CA HIS A 51 11.53 41.34 -25.19
C HIS A 51 11.61 39.98 -24.52
N ASP A 52 12.63 39.20 -24.86
CA ASP A 52 12.83 37.86 -24.31
C ASP A 52 13.11 37.92 -22.80
N TYR A 53 13.91 38.88 -22.34
CA TYR A 53 14.14 39.09 -20.92
C TYR A 53 12.84 39.40 -20.16
N ALA A 54 12.00 40.30 -20.71
CA ALA A 54 10.72 40.62 -20.12
C ALA A 54 9.77 39.41 -20.10
N ARG A 55 9.75 38.63 -21.18
CA ARG A 55 8.93 37.41 -21.28
C ARG A 55 9.34 36.36 -20.24
N VAL A 56 10.63 36.04 -20.13
CA VAL A 56 11.15 35.03 -19.19
C VAL A 56 10.91 35.46 -17.74
N ARG A 57 11.19 36.73 -17.42
CA ARG A 57 10.95 37.27 -16.07
C ARG A 57 9.48 37.18 -15.67
N MET A 58 8.55 37.46 -16.59
CA MET A 58 7.12 37.32 -16.32
C MET A 58 6.71 35.86 -16.10
N GLN A 59 7.20 34.94 -16.92
CA GLN A 59 6.88 33.51 -16.79
C GLN A 59 7.31 32.98 -15.42
N ASN A 60 8.57 33.21 -15.04
CA ASN A 60 9.08 32.78 -13.74
C ASN A 60 8.30 33.39 -12.56
N THR A 61 7.88 34.64 -12.69
CA THR A 61 7.06 35.31 -11.67
C THR A 61 5.65 34.72 -11.61
N ALA A 62 5.04 34.45 -12.77
CA ALA A 62 3.71 33.86 -12.86
C ALA A 62 3.68 32.43 -12.29
N ASP A 63 4.69 31.62 -12.56
CA ASP A 63 4.78 30.24 -12.06
C ASP A 63 4.99 30.21 -10.54
N ALA A 64 5.91 31.03 -10.02
CA ALA A 64 6.13 31.15 -8.57
C ALA A 64 4.90 31.69 -7.84
N ALA A 65 4.23 32.70 -8.42
CA ALA A 65 3.01 33.26 -7.88
C ALA A 65 1.84 32.26 -7.91
N ALA A 66 1.71 31.47 -8.98
CA ALA A 66 0.69 30.44 -9.10
C ALA A 66 0.88 29.37 -8.02
N LEU A 67 2.11 28.84 -7.87
CA LEU A 67 2.45 27.83 -6.86
C LEU A 67 2.16 28.33 -5.43
N ALA A 68 2.58 29.56 -5.10
CA ALA A 68 2.37 30.12 -3.77
C ALA A 68 0.88 30.45 -3.50
N ALA A 69 0.10 30.72 -4.53
CA ALA A 69 -1.32 31.03 -4.41
C ALA A 69 -2.21 29.79 -4.41
N THR A 70 -1.71 28.62 -4.81
CA THR A 70 -2.41 27.33 -4.72
C THR A 70 -2.21 26.61 -3.40
N ASP A 71 -1.21 27.02 -2.60
CA ASP A 71 -0.97 26.50 -1.26
C ASP A 71 -2.27 26.43 -0.43
N LEU A 72 -2.60 25.24 0.05
CA LEU A 72 -3.81 24.98 0.83
C LEU A 72 -3.71 25.52 2.26
N ASP A 73 -2.48 25.68 2.78
CA ASP A 73 -2.21 26.28 4.09
C ASP A 73 -2.31 27.82 4.03
N GLN A 74 -2.42 28.39 2.82
CA GLN A 74 -2.49 29.82 2.60
C GLN A 74 -3.85 30.41 2.99
N THR A 75 -3.86 31.10 4.14
CA THR A 75 -5.04 31.82 4.67
C THR A 75 -5.40 33.07 3.87
N LEU A 76 -4.48 33.62 3.07
CA LEU A 76 -4.73 34.78 2.21
C LEU A 76 -5.46 34.38 0.92
N ASP A 77 -6.27 35.30 0.41
CA ASP A 77 -6.92 35.16 -0.87
C ASP A 77 -5.88 35.03 -2.01
N ALA A 78 -6.15 34.13 -2.96
CA ALA A 78 -5.20 33.80 -4.03
C ALA A 78 -4.84 35.03 -4.88
N ASP A 79 -5.79 35.93 -5.14
CA ASP A 79 -5.50 37.16 -5.90
C ASP A 79 -4.58 38.09 -5.11
N THR A 80 -4.68 38.13 -3.78
CA THR A 80 -3.77 38.91 -2.91
C THR A 80 -2.34 38.38 -2.95
N VAL A 81 -2.16 37.06 -2.95
CA VAL A 81 -0.83 36.41 -3.01
C VAL A 81 -0.20 36.62 -4.38
N VAL A 82 -0.93 36.40 -5.47
CA VAL A 82 -0.41 36.66 -6.82
C VAL A 82 0.00 38.12 -6.96
N LYS A 83 -0.83 39.03 -6.45
CA LYS A 83 -0.55 40.47 -6.42
C LYS A 83 0.77 40.83 -5.72
N SER A 84 1.06 40.20 -4.58
CA SER A 84 2.29 40.48 -3.81
C SER A 84 3.56 40.02 -4.54
N TYR A 85 3.52 38.89 -5.24
CA TYR A 85 4.63 38.40 -6.06
C TYR A 85 4.91 39.34 -7.24
N PHE A 86 3.86 39.82 -7.91
CA PHE A 86 4.00 40.78 -9.01
C PHE A 86 4.45 42.18 -8.53
N ASP A 87 4.11 42.57 -7.28
CA ASP A 87 4.64 43.76 -6.61
C ASP A 87 6.12 43.62 -6.31
N ALA A 88 6.54 42.53 -5.69
CA ALA A 88 7.94 42.24 -5.37
C ALA A 88 8.80 42.18 -6.64
N ALA A 89 8.25 41.65 -7.74
CA ALA A 89 8.90 41.64 -9.04
C ALA A 89 8.86 43.00 -9.77
N GLY A 90 8.16 44.01 -9.26
CA GLY A 90 8.08 45.36 -9.85
C GLY A 90 7.30 45.43 -11.16
N ILE A 91 6.45 44.43 -11.46
CA ILE A 91 5.75 44.29 -12.75
C ILE A 91 4.22 44.21 -12.60
N ARG A 92 3.67 44.65 -11.47
CA ARG A 92 2.22 44.64 -11.18
C ARG A 92 1.32 45.19 -12.28
N GLN A 93 1.79 46.20 -13.00
CA GLN A 93 1.04 46.86 -14.08
C GLN A 93 0.80 45.93 -15.28
N SER A 94 1.54 44.81 -15.34
CA SER A 94 1.46 43.79 -16.39
C SER A 94 0.51 42.65 -16.03
N LEU A 95 -0.03 42.63 -14.81
CA LEU A 95 -0.92 41.59 -14.32
C LEU A 95 -2.34 41.81 -14.86
N LYS A 96 -2.91 40.82 -15.54
CA LYS A 96 -4.33 40.80 -15.89
C LYS A 96 -5.16 40.29 -14.70
N PRO A 97 -6.49 40.42 -14.70
CA PRO A 97 -7.33 39.86 -13.66
C PRO A 97 -7.00 38.37 -13.44
N VAL A 98 -6.64 38.02 -12.20
CA VAL A 98 -6.35 36.65 -11.79
C VAL A 98 -7.66 35.86 -11.85
N LYS A 99 -7.63 34.68 -12.48
CA LYS A 99 -8.79 33.80 -12.51
C LYS A 99 -8.52 32.66 -11.53
N VAL A 100 -9.23 32.69 -10.42
CA VAL A 100 -9.26 31.61 -9.45
C VAL A 100 -10.41 30.70 -9.85
N ALA A 101 -10.15 29.42 -10.11
CA ALA A 101 -11.23 28.46 -10.29
C ALA A 101 -12.00 28.33 -8.96
N PRO A 102 -13.32 28.12 -8.96
CA PRO A 102 -14.06 27.95 -7.71
C PRO A 102 -13.43 26.83 -6.88
N SER A 103 -13.05 27.16 -5.65
CA SER A 103 -12.47 26.22 -4.70
C SER A 103 -13.45 25.07 -4.50
N GLN A 104 -13.04 23.86 -4.88
CA GLN A 104 -13.74 22.66 -4.44
C GLN A 104 -13.11 22.23 -3.11
N VAL A 105 -13.87 21.52 -2.28
CA VAL A 105 -13.33 20.96 -1.02
C VAL A 105 -12.05 20.19 -1.38
N ASN A 106 -10.95 20.48 -0.68
CA ASN A 106 -9.62 19.89 -0.89
C ASN A 106 -8.89 20.22 -2.21
N ARG A 107 -9.33 21.21 -3.00
CA ARG A 107 -8.68 21.52 -4.29
C ARG A 107 -8.61 23.02 -4.54
N ARG A 108 -7.41 23.55 -4.79
CA ARG A 108 -7.16 24.95 -5.14
C ARG A 108 -6.42 25.04 -6.46
N SER A 109 -7.03 25.69 -7.45
CA SER A 109 -6.41 25.94 -8.75
C SER A 109 -6.40 27.42 -9.05
N VAL A 110 -5.23 27.94 -9.40
CA VAL A 110 -5.02 29.35 -9.71
C VAL A 110 -4.43 29.48 -11.10
N LEU A 111 -5.15 30.18 -11.97
CA LEU A 111 -4.68 30.59 -13.29
C LEU A 111 -4.20 32.04 -13.22
N VAL A 112 -2.89 32.22 -13.39
CA VAL A 112 -2.24 33.53 -13.45
C VAL A 112 -2.00 33.91 -14.90
N ASN A 113 -2.58 35.03 -15.34
CA ASN A 113 -2.35 35.59 -16.66
C ASN A 113 -1.67 36.96 -16.56
N ALA A 114 -0.59 37.14 -17.31
CA ALA A 114 0.12 38.42 -17.39
C ALA A 114 0.39 38.80 -18.86
N GLU A 115 0.27 40.09 -19.16
CA GLU A 115 0.62 40.68 -20.44
C GLU A 115 1.40 41.97 -20.20
N VAL A 116 2.58 42.08 -20.80
CA VAL A 116 3.31 43.35 -20.83
C VAL A 116 3.44 43.83 -22.26
N GLU A 117 3.21 45.12 -22.44
CA GLU A 117 3.50 45.82 -23.69
C GLU A 117 4.82 46.57 -23.54
N MET A 118 5.85 46.11 -24.24
CA MET A 118 7.16 46.75 -24.23
C MET A 118 7.31 47.64 -25.45
N LYS A 119 7.64 48.92 -25.21
CA LYS A 119 7.96 49.88 -26.27
C LYS A 119 9.34 49.55 -26.86
N THR A 120 9.40 49.42 -28.18
CA THR A 120 10.63 49.19 -28.94
C THR A 120 11.41 50.48 -29.13
N TRP A 121 12.73 50.45 -28.98
CA TRP A 121 13.59 51.61 -29.19
C TRP A 121 13.97 51.80 -30.65
N PHE A 122 14.35 50.72 -31.33
CA PHE A 122 14.89 50.75 -32.69
C PHE A 122 13.89 50.23 -33.72
N MET A 123 13.13 49.18 -33.42
CA MET A 123 12.09 48.66 -34.32
C MET A 123 10.99 49.70 -34.62
N ARG A 124 10.87 50.72 -33.77
CA ARG A 124 9.99 51.87 -33.98
C ARG A 124 10.35 52.67 -35.23
N LEU A 125 11.63 52.74 -35.60
CA LEU A 125 12.11 53.36 -36.82
C LEU A 125 11.64 52.60 -38.08
N ALA A 126 11.41 51.29 -37.93
CA ALA A 126 10.85 50.42 -38.97
C ALA A 126 9.31 50.28 -38.89
N GLY A 127 8.64 51.09 -38.05
CA GLY A 127 7.18 51.13 -37.94
C GLY A 127 6.55 50.26 -36.85
N VAL A 128 7.31 49.38 -36.19
CA VAL A 128 6.81 48.55 -35.08
C VAL A 128 7.03 49.30 -33.77
N LYS A 129 5.97 49.80 -33.13
CA LYS A 129 6.08 50.70 -31.95
C LYS A 129 6.17 49.98 -30.61
N SER A 130 5.69 48.74 -30.55
CA SER A 130 5.68 47.92 -29.33
C SER A 130 5.65 46.43 -29.67
N LEU A 131 6.15 45.63 -28.74
CA LEU A 131 6.04 44.16 -28.74
C LEU A 131 5.30 43.71 -27.49
N LYS A 132 4.34 42.81 -27.67
CA LYS A 132 3.54 42.25 -26.59
C LYS A 132 4.11 40.90 -26.15
N ALA A 133 4.43 40.76 -24.88
CA ALA A 133 4.77 39.46 -24.30
C ALA A 133 3.59 38.99 -23.43
N ARG A 134 3.19 37.73 -23.62
CA ARG A 134 2.14 37.07 -22.83
C ARG A 134 2.76 35.92 -22.05
N SER A 135 2.31 35.79 -20.80
CA SER A 135 2.68 34.73 -19.88
C SER A 135 1.42 34.16 -19.25
N SER A 136 1.39 32.84 -19.09
CA SER A 136 0.31 32.13 -18.40
C SER A 136 0.94 31.04 -17.53
N GLY A 137 0.56 31.01 -16.27
CA GLY A 137 0.95 29.98 -15.30
C GLY A 137 -0.31 29.38 -14.70
N ILE A 138 -0.38 28.05 -14.65
CA ILE A 138 -1.43 27.31 -13.94
C ILE A 138 -0.73 26.48 -12.87
N ALA A 139 -1.18 26.62 -11.63
CA ALA A 139 -0.87 25.68 -10.58
C ALA A 139 -2.17 25.02 -10.09
N LEU A 140 -2.03 23.80 -9.60
CA LEU A 140 -3.07 23.02 -8.95
C LEU A 140 -2.45 22.44 -7.67
N GLU A 141 -3.21 22.48 -6.59
CA GLU A 141 -2.91 21.74 -5.37
C GLU A 141 -4.18 21.04 -4.91
N GLU A 142 -4.09 19.73 -4.69
CA GLU A 142 -5.22 18.88 -4.30
C GLU A 142 -4.83 17.94 -3.15
N VAL A 143 -5.63 17.90 -2.07
CA VAL A 143 -5.44 16.92 -0.99
C VAL A 143 -5.97 15.58 -1.44
N GLN A 144 -5.07 14.63 -1.64
CA GLN A 144 -5.39 13.25 -1.96
C GLN A 144 -5.95 12.51 -0.75
N ASP A 145 -7.04 11.77 -0.96
CA ASP A 145 -7.46 10.74 -0.01
C ASP A 145 -6.44 9.60 -0.04
N VAL A 146 -5.88 9.21 1.11
CA VAL A 146 -4.91 8.10 1.17
C VAL A 146 -5.48 6.91 1.91
N GLU A 147 -5.37 5.73 1.31
CA GLU A 147 -5.79 4.46 1.88
C GLU A 147 -4.57 3.54 2.00
N ILE A 148 -4.18 3.22 3.23
CA ILE A 148 -2.94 2.50 3.53
C ILE A 148 -3.28 1.16 4.17
N SER A 149 -2.72 0.07 3.67
CA SER A 149 -2.67 -1.22 4.36
C SER A 149 -1.25 -1.53 4.81
N LEU A 150 -1.03 -1.53 6.12
CA LEU A 150 0.22 -1.96 6.76
C LEU A 150 0.16 -3.47 6.96
N VAL A 151 0.86 -4.21 6.10
CA VAL A 151 0.96 -5.67 6.15
C VAL A 151 2.23 -6.03 6.91
N LEU A 152 2.07 -6.44 8.17
CA LEU A 152 3.15 -6.57 9.14
C LEU A 152 3.38 -8.03 9.52
N ASP A 153 4.59 -8.53 9.25
CA ASP A 153 5.01 -9.86 9.69
C ASP A 153 5.16 -9.90 11.21
N VAL A 154 4.44 -10.83 11.82
CA VAL A 154 4.50 -11.15 13.25
C VAL A 154 4.72 -12.65 13.43
N SER A 155 5.42 -13.30 12.50
CA SER A 155 5.85 -14.69 12.64
C SER A 155 6.83 -14.88 13.81
N GLY A 156 7.11 -16.13 14.18
CA GLY A 156 7.99 -16.45 15.31
C GLY A 156 9.41 -15.90 15.17
N SER A 157 9.92 -15.72 13.95
CA SER A 157 11.24 -15.11 13.70
C SER A 157 11.33 -13.66 14.17
N MET A 158 10.19 -12.96 14.28
CA MET A 158 10.12 -11.58 14.75
C MET A 158 10.26 -11.44 16.27
N GLU A 159 10.34 -12.53 17.03
CA GLU A 159 10.39 -12.47 18.49
C GLU A 159 11.55 -11.60 19.02
N GLY A 160 11.30 -10.92 20.14
CA GLY A 160 12.30 -10.11 20.83
C GLY A 160 12.56 -8.74 20.19
N ALA A 161 13.82 -8.48 19.81
CA ALA A 161 14.27 -7.16 19.38
C ALA A 161 13.62 -6.72 18.05
N ARG A 162 13.38 -7.67 17.14
CA ARG A 162 12.81 -7.43 15.81
C ARG A 162 11.41 -6.84 15.88
N LEU A 163 10.50 -7.50 16.60
CA LEU A 163 9.14 -7.00 16.82
C LEU A 163 9.16 -5.68 17.59
N THR A 164 10.06 -5.52 18.57
CA THR A 164 10.17 -4.25 19.31
C THR A 164 10.53 -3.09 18.39
N GLN A 165 11.47 -3.29 17.45
CA GLN A 165 11.85 -2.29 16.46
C GLN A 165 10.72 -2.02 15.45
N LEU A 166 10.01 -3.07 15.00
CA LEU A 166 8.83 -2.94 14.16
C LEU A 166 7.77 -2.06 14.84
N LYS A 167 7.46 -2.30 16.11
CA LYS A 167 6.49 -1.50 16.86
C LYS A 167 6.89 -0.04 16.92
N VAL A 168 8.15 0.26 17.23
CA VAL A 168 8.66 1.64 17.27
C VAL A 168 8.56 2.32 15.91
N ALA A 169 8.96 1.63 14.84
CA ALA A 169 8.97 2.19 13.49
C ALA A 169 7.55 2.39 12.94
N ALA A 170 6.65 1.44 13.15
CA ALA A 170 5.25 1.54 12.75
C ALA A 170 4.51 2.68 13.47
N LYS A 171 4.76 2.88 14.79
CA LYS A 171 4.17 4.03 15.52
C LYS A 171 4.67 5.37 15.00
N LYS A 172 5.95 5.47 14.63
CA LYS A 172 6.49 6.67 13.99
C LYS A 172 5.86 6.93 12.63
N PHE A 173 5.65 5.88 11.84
CA PHE A 173 4.95 5.96 10.56
C PHE A 173 3.52 6.49 10.74
N VAL A 174 2.74 5.91 11.66
CA VAL A 174 1.38 6.33 11.96
C VAL A 174 1.34 7.81 12.36
N ASN A 175 2.23 8.24 13.26
CA ASN A 175 2.32 9.65 13.65
C ASN A 175 2.70 10.57 12.48
N ALA A 176 3.61 10.13 11.60
CA ALA A 176 4.07 10.95 10.47
C ALA A 176 3.00 11.08 9.37
N MET A 177 2.11 10.10 9.24
CA MET A 177 1.01 10.15 8.28
C MET A 177 -0.19 10.94 8.82
N LEU A 178 -0.53 10.77 10.09
CA LEU A 178 -1.76 11.31 10.68
C LEU A 178 -1.57 12.67 11.38
N ARG A 179 -0.44 13.34 11.13
CA ARG A 179 -0.18 14.70 11.62
C ARG A 179 0.13 15.65 10.48
N ASP A 180 -0.41 16.87 10.56
CA ASP A 180 -0.05 17.98 9.67
C ASP A 180 1.32 18.56 10.03
N ARG A 181 1.75 19.60 9.30
CA ARG A 181 3.04 20.28 9.52
C ARG A 181 3.09 21.01 10.87
N GLU A 182 1.94 21.40 11.39
CA GLU A 182 1.72 22.08 12.66
C GLU A 182 1.62 21.10 13.85
N GLY A 183 1.56 19.79 13.57
CA GLY A 183 1.48 18.70 14.55
C GLY A 183 0.07 18.32 14.99
N ASN A 184 -0.98 18.86 14.37
CA ASN A 184 -2.37 18.51 14.65
C ASN A 184 -2.77 17.20 13.95
N ALA A 185 -3.74 16.50 14.53
CA ALA A 185 -4.23 15.24 13.96
C ALA A 185 -5.05 15.48 12.68
N VAL A 186 -4.73 14.75 11.61
CA VAL A 186 -5.49 14.74 10.36
C VAL A 186 -6.51 13.62 10.41
N THR A 187 -7.80 13.96 10.35
CA THR A 187 -8.91 12.98 10.42
C THR A 187 -9.70 12.94 9.12
N GLY A 188 -10.21 11.75 8.76
CA GLY A 188 -11.07 11.50 7.61
C GLY A 188 -10.40 11.52 6.23
N LYS A 189 -9.13 11.93 6.12
CA LYS A 189 -8.37 11.96 4.85
C LYS A 189 -7.49 10.75 4.61
N ILE A 190 -6.97 10.18 5.70
CA ILE A 190 -6.07 9.04 5.67
C ILE A 190 -6.73 7.93 6.46
N SER A 191 -6.80 6.73 5.90
CA SER A 191 -7.30 5.55 6.59
C SER A 191 -6.22 4.48 6.59
N ILE A 192 -5.89 3.95 7.77
CA ILE A 192 -4.85 2.93 7.93
C ILE A 192 -5.50 1.61 8.36
N ASN A 193 -5.26 0.57 7.57
CA ASN A 193 -5.51 -0.82 7.97
C ASN A 193 -4.21 -1.39 8.55
N ILE A 194 -4.30 -2.11 9.67
CA ILE A 194 -3.17 -2.90 10.19
C ILE A 194 -3.52 -4.38 9.98
N VAL A 195 -2.70 -5.06 9.19
CA VAL A 195 -2.86 -6.47 8.83
C VAL A 195 -1.66 -7.24 9.37
N PRO A 196 -1.70 -7.66 10.65
CA PRO A 196 -0.67 -8.52 11.20
C PRO A 196 -0.84 -9.93 10.62
N TYR A 197 0.24 -10.50 10.06
CA TYR A 197 0.21 -11.83 9.47
C TYR A 197 1.32 -12.70 10.03
N ALA A 198 1.08 -14.02 10.06
CA ALA A 198 2.10 -15.04 10.23
C ALA A 198 1.76 -16.19 9.30
N ALA A 199 1.37 -17.37 9.83
CA ALA A 199 0.88 -18.48 9.01
C ALA A 199 -0.45 -18.12 8.32
N GLN A 200 -1.28 -17.33 9.00
CA GLN A 200 -2.56 -16.83 8.55
C GLN A 200 -2.79 -15.38 9.00
N VAL A 201 -3.92 -14.81 8.58
CA VAL A 201 -4.45 -13.51 9.03
C VAL A 201 -5.79 -13.71 9.72
N THR A 202 -5.91 -13.23 10.96
CA THR A 202 -7.15 -13.36 11.73
C THR A 202 -8.10 -12.22 11.39
N LEU A 203 -9.30 -12.55 10.89
CA LEU A 203 -10.37 -11.57 10.66
C LEU A 203 -11.29 -11.44 11.89
N ASP A 204 -12.14 -10.42 11.89
CA ASP A 204 -13.24 -10.34 12.85
C ASP A 204 -14.48 -11.11 12.37
N ASP A 205 -15.39 -11.38 13.30
CA ASP A 205 -16.63 -12.13 13.04
C ASP A 205 -17.55 -11.39 12.05
N HIS A 206 -17.51 -10.06 12.04
CA HIS A 206 -18.40 -9.25 11.20
C HIS A 206 -18.00 -9.37 9.73
N ILE A 207 -16.73 -9.21 9.41
CA ILE A 207 -16.15 -9.44 8.08
C ILE A 207 -16.44 -10.87 7.62
N LEU A 208 -16.17 -11.85 8.48
CA LEU A 208 -16.44 -13.26 8.16
C LEU A 208 -17.93 -13.50 7.82
N SER A 209 -18.86 -12.86 8.55
CA SER A 209 -20.30 -12.98 8.30
C SER A 209 -20.77 -12.42 6.94
N LYS A 210 -20.00 -11.50 6.35
CA LYS A 210 -20.31 -10.89 5.05
C LYS A 210 -19.68 -11.63 3.88
N LEU A 211 -18.73 -12.52 4.15
CA LEU A 211 -18.06 -13.33 3.13
C LEU A 211 -18.85 -14.61 2.86
N SER A 212 -18.86 -15.03 1.60
CA SER A 212 -19.48 -16.29 1.18
C SER A 212 -18.53 -17.46 1.45
N VAL A 213 -18.40 -17.82 2.72
CA VAL A 213 -17.57 -18.95 3.17
C VAL A 213 -18.39 -20.23 3.12
N SER A 214 -17.89 -21.26 2.44
CA SER A 214 -18.57 -22.55 2.25
C SER A 214 -18.37 -23.53 3.39
N GLN A 215 -17.18 -23.55 3.98
CA GLN A 215 -16.79 -24.42 5.09
C GLN A 215 -16.54 -23.55 6.32
N LYS A 216 -17.39 -23.71 7.34
CA LYS A 216 -17.37 -22.88 8.54
C LYS A 216 -17.07 -23.68 9.81
N HIS A 217 -16.54 -23.00 10.81
CA HIS A 217 -16.43 -23.48 12.18
C HIS A 217 -16.36 -22.29 13.17
N ASP A 218 -16.66 -22.56 14.44
CA ASP A 218 -16.81 -21.51 15.49
C ASP A 218 -15.51 -21.22 16.26
N TYR A 219 -14.37 -21.76 15.81
CA TYR A 219 -13.10 -21.68 16.56
C TYR A 219 -12.21 -20.50 16.20
N SER A 220 -12.04 -20.18 14.91
CA SER A 220 -11.12 -19.14 14.46
C SER A 220 -11.53 -18.56 13.11
N ASN A 221 -11.09 -17.33 12.84
CA ASN A 221 -11.61 -16.52 11.73
C ASN A 221 -10.58 -16.30 10.61
N CYS A 222 -9.65 -17.22 10.42
CA CYS A 222 -8.74 -17.14 9.28
C CYS A 222 -9.37 -17.80 8.06
N LEU A 223 -9.04 -17.27 6.89
CA LEU A 223 -9.52 -17.77 5.61
C LEU A 223 -8.41 -18.46 4.86
N GLU A 224 -8.76 -19.53 4.17
CA GLU A 224 -7.88 -20.18 3.22
C GLU A 224 -8.20 -19.71 1.80
N PHE A 225 -7.14 -19.37 1.06
CA PHE A 225 -7.19 -19.00 -0.35
C PHE A 225 -6.31 -19.96 -1.15
N ARG A 226 -6.70 -20.26 -2.38
CA ARG A 226 -6.03 -21.25 -3.24
C ARG A 226 -5.89 -20.74 -4.67
N GLY A 227 -4.73 -21.01 -5.27
CA GLY A 227 -4.51 -20.89 -6.71
C GLY A 227 -4.91 -19.53 -7.30
N ASP A 228 -5.90 -19.55 -8.18
CA ASP A 228 -6.42 -18.38 -8.92
C ASP A 228 -6.97 -17.28 -8.01
N GLN A 229 -7.33 -17.59 -6.77
CA GLN A 229 -7.76 -16.58 -5.79
C GLN A 229 -6.66 -15.55 -5.45
N PHE A 230 -5.38 -15.86 -5.69
CA PHE A 230 -4.28 -14.91 -5.57
C PHE A 230 -4.06 -14.04 -6.82
N GLU A 231 -4.78 -14.29 -7.91
CA GLU A 231 -4.71 -13.48 -9.15
C GLU A 231 -5.66 -12.26 -9.11
N THR A 232 -6.38 -12.06 -8.01
CA THR A 232 -7.32 -10.94 -7.81
C THR A 232 -7.18 -10.31 -6.43
N THR A 233 -7.34 -9.00 -6.35
CA THR A 233 -7.32 -8.24 -5.08
C THR A 233 -8.62 -8.40 -4.29
N SER A 234 -9.73 -8.78 -4.93
CA SER A 234 -11.04 -8.86 -4.27
C SER A 234 -11.11 -9.97 -3.21
N LEU A 235 -11.84 -9.71 -2.12
CA LEU A 235 -12.19 -10.72 -1.11
C LEU A 235 -13.60 -11.31 -1.33
N THR A 236 -14.39 -10.72 -2.21
CA THR A 236 -15.79 -11.10 -2.44
C THR A 236 -15.96 -11.64 -3.86
N GLY A 237 -16.87 -12.61 -4.04
CA GLY A 237 -17.13 -13.18 -5.37
C GLY A 237 -15.96 -13.96 -5.98
N ILE A 238 -15.00 -14.43 -5.18
CA ILE A 238 -13.80 -15.17 -5.62
C ILE A 238 -13.94 -16.69 -5.51
N GLY A 239 -15.17 -17.20 -5.60
CA GLY A 239 -15.44 -18.64 -5.54
C GLY A 239 -15.47 -19.19 -4.11
N ASP A 240 -14.98 -20.43 -3.95
CA ASP A 240 -15.05 -21.22 -2.73
C ASP A 240 -14.03 -20.72 -1.70
N ILE A 241 -14.49 -19.96 -0.70
CA ILE A 241 -13.65 -19.53 0.44
C ILE A 241 -13.95 -20.46 1.63
N ARG A 242 -12.90 -20.93 2.30
CA ARG A 242 -13.01 -21.82 3.46
C ARG A 242 -12.38 -21.17 4.69
N GLN A 243 -12.89 -21.47 5.88
CA GLN A 243 -12.14 -21.17 7.09
C GLN A 243 -10.94 -22.12 7.21
N HIS A 244 -9.81 -21.58 7.65
CA HIS A 244 -8.57 -22.31 7.82
C HIS A 244 -8.67 -23.39 8.89
N ALA A 245 -7.88 -24.47 8.76
CA ALA A 245 -7.84 -25.55 9.73
C ALA A 245 -7.52 -25.05 11.16
N HIS A 246 -8.37 -25.39 12.13
CA HIS A 246 -8.08 -25.19 13.54
C HIS A 246 -7.47 -26.47 14.12
N VAL A 247 -6.16 -26.65 13.94
CA VAL A 247 -5.44 -27.87 14.35
C VAL A 247 -4.10 -27.56 14.99
N ASP A 248 -3.87 -28.15 16.16
CA ASP A 248 -2.57 -28.15 16.83
C ASP A 248 -1.82 -29.45 16.53
N ARG A 249 -0.71 -29.34 15.80
CA ARG A 249 0.16 -30.47 15.45
C ARG A 249 1.36 -30.62 16.39
N HIS A 250 1.68 -29.60 17.17
CA HIS A 250 3.00 -29.45 17.79
C HIS A 250 2.99 -29.66 19.28
N SER A 251 1.94 -29.26 20.00
CA SER A 251 1.90 -29.39 21.46
C SER A 251 2.09 -30.85 21.88
N ASN A 252 2.92 -31.05 22.90
CA ASN A 252 3.11 -32.36 23.49
C ASN A 252 2.00 -32.60 24.53
N VAL A 253 1.51 -33.84 24.58
CA VAL A 253 0.41 -34.23 25.47
C VAL A 253 0.87 -35.26 26.48
N ASN A 254 0.45 -35.06 27.73
CA ASN A 254 0.36 -36.12 28.72
C ASN A 254 -0.99 -36.85 28.55
N TYR A 255 -0.99 -38.16 28.81
CA TYR A 255 -2.12 -39.09 28.70
C TYR A 255 -3.46 -38.57 29.27
N ASP A 256 -3.39 -37.79 30.36
CA ASP A 256 -4.53 -37.57 31.26
C ASP A 256 -5.28 -36.24 31.09
N TYR A 257 -4.94 -35.41 30.10
CA TYR A 257 -5.55 -34.07 29.97
C TYR A 257 -6.53 -33.95 28.80
N ASP A 258 -7.75 -33.62 29.19
CA ASP A 258 -8.76 -32.94 28.41
C ASP A 258 -8.24 -31.53 28.06
N GLN A 259 -8.24 -31.15 26.77
CA GLN A 259 -7.78 -29.83 26.25
C GLN A 259 -6.27 -29.53 26.33
N ALA A 260 -5.47 -30.16 25.48
CA ALA A 260 -4.08 -29.77 25.26
C ALA A 260 -3.89 -29.13 23.87
N ILE A 261 -4.67 -28.09 23.58
CA ILE A 261 -4.41 -27.21 22.43
C ILE A 261 -3.63 -26.01 22.94
N GLU A 262 -2.46 -25.77 22.38
CA GLU A 262 -1.68 -24.57 22.68
C GLU A 262 -1.86 -23.56 21.55
N GLU A 263 -2.49 -22.41 21.84
CA GLU A 263 -2.80 -21.42 20.81
C GLU A 263 -1.57 -20.88 20.07
N SER A 264 -0.40 -20.92 20.70
CA SER A 264 0.89 -20.52 20.10
C SER A 264 1.31 -21.40 18.91
N TYR A 265 0.82 -22.64 18.85
CA TYR A 265 1.12 -23.61 17.80
C TYR A 265 0.03 -23.70 16.73
N LEU A 266 -1.07 -22.97 16.89
CA LEU A 266 -2.10 -22.86 15.86
C LEU A 266 -1.62 -21.93 14.75
N ASP A 267 -1.81 -22.35 13.49
CA ASP A 267 -1.56 -21.48 12.34
C ASP A 267 -2.54 -20.28 12.31
N CYS A 268 -3.72 -20.42 12.95
CA CYS A 268 -4.70 -19.34 13.15
C CYS A 268 -5.07 -19.16 14.64
N PRO A 269 -4.32 -18.36 15.41
CA PRO A 269 -4.64 -18.05 16.81
C PRO A 269 -5.86 -17.10 16.92
N THR A 270 -6.59 -17.21 18.03
CA THR A 270 -7.81 -16.41 18.29
C THR A 270 -7.54 -15.07 18.99
N TRP A 271 -6.27 -14.79 19.29
CA TRP A 271 -5.83 -13.62 20.05
C TRP A 271 -6.30 -12.32 19.44
N SER A 272 -6.80 -11.43 20.30
CA SER A 272 -7.24 -10.11 19.88
C SER A 272 -6.12 -9.34 19.20
N SER A 273 -4.84 -9.55 19.57
CA SER A 273 -3.64 -8.93 18.97
C SER A 273 -3.35 -9.33 17.52
N ARG A 274 -3.96 -10.42 17.02
CA ARG A 274 -3.78 -10.92 15.65
C ARG A 274 -4.88 -10.52 14.67
N ARG A 275 -5.95 -9.92 15.17
CA ARG A 275 -7.04 -9.39 14.34
C ARG A 275 -6.58 -8.26 13.41
N VAL A 276 -7.26 -8.10 12.28
CA VAL A 276 -7.06 -6.92 11.45
C VAL A 276 -7.65 -5.67 12.10
N THR A 277 -7.01 -4.52 11.88
CA THR A 277 -7.61 -3.20 12.16
C THR A 277 -8.07 -2.60 10.84
N LEU A 278 -9.28 -2.05 10.84
CA LEU A 278 -9.99 -1.61 9.65
C LEU A 278 -10.17 -0.09 9.67
N MET A 279 -9.65 0.58 8.63
CA MET A 279 -9.89 2.00 8.32
C MET A 279 -9.87 2.92 9.54
N GLU A 280 -8.77 2.90 10.26
CA GLU A 280 -8.59 3.70 11.47
C GLU A 280 -7.75 4.95 11.18
N ASP A 281 -8.06 6.05 11.86
CA ASP A 281 -7.33 7.33 11.83
C ASP A 281 -7.05 7.93 13.21
N ASP A 282 -7.49 7.28 14.29
CA ASP A 282 -7.07 7.63 15.64
C ASP A 282 -5.67 7.08 15.94
N ILE A 283 -4.72 8.00 16.17
CA ILE A 283 -3.32 7.68 16.47
C ILE A 283 -3.23 6.80 17.71
N GLY A 284 -3.98 7.10 18.78
CA GLY A 284 -3.92 6.35 20.03
C GLY A 284 -4.35 4.89 19.87
N THR A 285 -5.42 4.66 19.10
CA THR A 285 -5.96 3.33 18.81
C THR A 285 -5.00 2.53 17.94
N LEU A 286 -4.41 3.14 16.91
CA LEU A 286 -3.38 2.51 16.07
C LEU A 286 -2.11 2.17 16.86
N GLU A 287 -1.63 3.08 17.72
CA GLU A 287 -0.46 2.83 18.56
C GLU A 287 -0.72 1.70 19.57
N ALA A 288 -1.88 1.70 20.23
CA ALA A 288 -2.27 0.63 21.14
C ALA A 288 -2.36 -0.72 20.42
N ARG A 289 -2.86 -0.73 19.18
CA ARG A 289 -2.90 -1.91 18.33
C ARG A 289 -1.50 -2.44 18.02
N ILE A 290 -0.59 -1.55 17.62
CA ILE A 290 0.79 -1.90 17.32
C ILE A 290 1.48 -2.45 18.57
N ASP A 291 1.27 -1.83 19.72
CA ASP A 291 1.87 -2.27 20.99
C ASP A 291 1.36 -3.65 21.42
N ALA A 292 0.13 -4.02 21.06
CA ALA A 292 -0.46 -5.32 21.34
C ALA A 292 0.08 -6.47 20.46
N LEU A 293 0.80 -6.19 19.36
CA LEU A 293 1.28 -7.23 18.44
C LEU A 293 2.17 -8.26 19.15
N PHE A 294 2.05 -9.53 18.77
CA PHE A 294 2.78 -10.65 19.35
C PHE A 294 3.30 -11.61 18.28
N ALA A 295 4.60 -11.95 18.38
CA ALA A 295 5.31 -12.79 17.43
C ALA A 295 5.07 -14.29 17.72
N ALA A 296 4.56 -15.02 16.74
CA ALA A 296 4.31 -16.47 16.83
C ALA A 296 3.98 -17.07 15.45
N GLY A 297 4.22 -18.37 15.30
CA GLY A 297 3.82 -19.15 14.13
C GLY A 297 4.72 -18.98 12.91
N ASN A 298 4.28 -19.57 11.81
CA ASN A 298 4.98 -19.61 10.52
C ASN A 298 4.85 -18.29 9.73
N THR A 299 5.46 -18.19 8.55
CA THR A 299 5.44 -16.99 7.71
C THR A 299 4.72 -17.26 6.40
N SER A 300 3.64 -16.54 6.11
CA SER A 300 2.84 -16.63 4.88
C SER A 300 2.49 -15.23 4.36
N THR A 301 3.42 -14.63 3.61
CA THR A 301 3.27 -13.27 3.06
C THR A 301 2.09 -13.16 2.08
N GLU A 302 1.75 -14.23 1.38
CA GLU A 302 0.63 -14.26 0.43
C GLU A 302 -0.72 -13.95 1.09
N PHE A 303 -0.97 -14.46 2.30
CA PHE A 303 -2.20 -14.18 3.05
C PHE A 303 -2.24 -12.73 3.55
N GLY A 304 -1.11 -12.23 4.05
CA GLY A 304 -0.97 -10.83 4.45
C GLY A 304 -1.28 -9.88 3.30
N LEU A 305 -0.71 -10.13 2.12
CA LEU A 305 -0.96 -9.35 0.91
C LEU A 305 -2.40 -9.50 0.42
N LYS A 306 -2.97 -10.71 0.42
CA LYS A 306 -4.34 -10.96 -0.04
C LYS A 306 -5.36 -10.19 0.79
N VAL A 307 -5.27 -10.27 2.11
CA VAL A 307 -6.16 -9.51 3.00
C VAL A 307 -5.86 -8.01 2.91
N GLY A 308 -4.58 -7.61 2.93
CA GLY A 308 -4.19 -6.20 2.84
C GLY A 308 -4.68 -5.50 1.56
N ALA A 309 -4.61 -6.20 0.42
CA ALA A 309 -5.15 -5.72 -0.86
C ALA A 309 -6.68 -5.75 -0.88
N GLY A 310 -7.27 -6.80 -0.33
CA GLY A 310 -8.71 -6.95 -0.17
C GLY A 310 -9.38 -5.81 0.59
N LEU A 311 -8.73 -5.32 1.64
CA LEU A 311 -9.19 -4.17 2.42
C LEU A 311 -9.05 -2.83 1.69
N LEU A 312 -8.35 -2.79 0.56
CA LEU A 312 -8.24 -1.62 -0.34
C LEU A 312 -9.09 -1.80 -1.60
N ASP A 313 -9.72 -2.95 -1.79
CA ASP A 313 -10.49 -3.26 -2.99
C ASP A 313 -11.92 -2.70 -2.89
N PRO A 314 -12.44 -1.99 -3.92
CA PRO A 314 -13.81 -1.47 -3.95
C PRO A 314 -14.89 -2.51 -3.67
N SER A 315 -14.65 -3.77 -4.02
CA SER A 315 -15.57 -4.88 -3.77
C SER A 315 -15.82 -5.16 -2.29
N ALA A 316 -14.93 -4.69 -1.39
CA ALA A 316 -15.09 -4.79 0.05
C ALA A 316 -15.85 -3.60 0.66
N ARG A 317 -16.17 -2.54 -0.11
CA ARG A 317 -16.78 -1.30 0.39
C ARG A 317 -18.06 -1.54 1.19
N SER A 318 -19.00 -2.32 0.65
CA SER A 318 -20.28 -2.58 1.32
C SER A 318 -20.12 -3.33 2.64
N MET A 319 -19.15 -4.25 2.70
CA MET A 319 -18.81 -5.00 3.89
C MET A 319 -18.20 -4.08 4.96
N LEU A 320 -17.21 -3.27 4.58
CA LEU A 320 -16.46 -2.39 5.48
C LEU A 320 -17.30 -1.21 5.98
N ALA A 321 -18.13 -0.60 5.12
CA ALA A 321 -19.04 0.47 5.51
C ALA A 321 -20.10 0.04 6.55
N SER A 322 -20.41 -1.25 6.60
CA SER A 322 -21.34 -1.81 7.59
C SER A 322 -20.69 -2.19 8.92
N HIS A 323 -19.37 -2.07 9.03
CA HIS A 323 -18.61 -2.56 10.17
C HIS A 323 -18.68 -1.56 11.35
N PRO A 324 -18.98 -2.02 12.58
CA PRO A 324 -19.20 -1.13 13.73
C PRO A 324 -17.96 -0.32 14.15
N ASN A 325 -16.76 -0.84 13.90
CA ASN A 325 -15.50 -0.18 14.25
C ASN A 325 -14.94 0.71 13.12
N VAL A 326 -15.66 0.87 12.00
CA VAL A 326 -15.23 1.77 10.91
C VAL A 326 -15.93 3.12 11.12
N GLY A 327 -15.13 4.19 11.21
CA GLY A 327 -15.64 5.55 11.36
C GLY A 327 -16.58 5.95 10.24
N SER A 328 -17.62 6.74 10.54
CA SER A 328 -18.61 7.16 9.54
C SER A 328 -18.00 7.98 8.39
N SER A 329 -16.87 8.63 8.63
CA SER A 329 -16.01 9.31 7.65
C SER A 329 -15.47 8.38 6.55
N PHE A 330 -15.43 7.07 6.79
CA PHE A 330 -14.87 6.07 5.89
C PHE A 330 -15.91 5.19 5.20
N SER A 331 -17.20 5.53 5.29
CA SER A 331 -18.30 4.77 4.69
C SER A 331 -18.24 4.63 3.16
N GLU A 332 -17.56 5.54 2.46
CA GLU A 332 -17.34 5.46 1.01
C GLU A 332 -16.07 4.67 0.62
N ARG A 333 -15.25 4.26 1.60
CA ARG A 333 -14.01 3.54 1.40
C ARG A 333 -14.24 2.01 1.42
N PRO A 334 -13.52 1.22 0.60
CA PRO A 334 -12.44 1.64 -0.27
C PRO A 334 -12.93 2.33 -1.54
N TYR A 335 -12.27 3.41 -1.96
CA TYR A 335 -12.62 4.11 -3.19
C TYR A 335 -12.29 3.31 -4.46
N ASP A 336 -12.89 3.64 -5.60
CA ASP A 336 -12.61 2.98 -6.88
C ASP A 336 -11.15 3.17 -7.32
N PHE A 337 -10.55 2.15 -7.93
CA PHE A 337 -9.15 2.19 -8.39
C PHE A 337 -8.85 3.28 -9.43
N ASN A 338 -9.87 3.72 -10.18
CA ASN A 338 -9.74 4.74 -11.22
C ASN A 338 -10.04 6.16 -10.72
N ARG A 339 -10.30 6.35 -9.42
CA ARG A 339 -10.55 7.67 -8.84
C ARG A 339 -9.26 8.48 -8.87
N THR A 340 -9.31 9.64 -9.53
CA THR A 340 -8.12 10.48 -9.77
C THR A 340 -7.54 11.14 -8.51
N ASN A 341 -8.33 11.25 -7.44
CA ASN A 341 -7.93 11.89 -6.18
C ASN A 341 -7.80 10.88 -5.02
N THR A 342 -7.28 9.69 -5.30
CA THR A 342 -7.05 8.68 -4.26
C THR A 342 -5.73 7.96 -4.48
N LEU A 343 -4.93 7.89 -3.42
CA LEU A 343 -3.70 7.13 -3.37
C LEU A 343 -3.91 5.87 -2.52
N LYS A 344 -3.74 4.70 -3.15
CA LYS A 344 -3.82 3.39 -2.47
C LYS A 344 -2.43 2.81 -2.30
N VAL A 345 -2.10 2.43 -1.08
CA VAL A 345 -0.74 2.01 -0.70
C VAL A 345 -0.78 0.76 0.16
N ILE A 346 0.08 -0.20 -0.16
CA ILE A 346 0.41 -1.33 0.71
C ILE A 346 1.86 -1.17 1.15
N VAL A 347 2.10 -1.23 2.46
CA VAL A 347 3.43 -1.37 3.02
C VAL A 347 3.54 -2.79 3.56
N VAL A 348 4.25 -3.65 2.83
CA VAL A 348 4.51 -5.04 3.24
C VAL A 348 5.89 -5.13 3.87
N MET A 349 5.97 -5.74 5.04
CA MET A 349 7.21 -6.00 5.74
C MET A 349 7.32 -7.48 6.08
N SER A 350 8.51 -8.07 5.87
CA SER A 350 8.84 -9.42 6.36
C SER A 350 10.30 -9.53 6.79
N ASP A 351 10.56 -10.40 7.76
CA ASP A 351 11.91 -10.74 8.24
C ASP A 351 12.37 -12.15 7.84
N GLY A 352 11.64 -12.77 6.91
CA GLY A 352 11.87 -14.15 6.55
C GLY A 352 11.32 -14.52 5.20
N GLN A 353 11.66 -15.74 4.80
CA GLN A 353 11.04 -16.40 3.67
C GLN A 353 9.71 -17.00 4.09
N ASN A 354 8.77 -17.15 3.15
CA ASN A 354 7.60 -17.99 3.36
C ASN A 354 8.01 -19.39 3.85
N THR A 355 7.45 -19.83 4.97
CA THR A 355 7.67 -21.17 5.55
C THR A 355 6.48 -22.08 5.29
N VAL A 356 6.52 -23.32 5.76
CA VAL A 356 5.38 -24.24 5.57
C VAL A 356 4.23 -23.90 6.52
N HIS A 357 3.00 -24.20 6.11
CA HIS A 357 1.83 -24.20 7.00
C HIS A 357 0.90 -25.36 6.64
N ASN A 358 -0.02 -25.72 7.54
CA ASN A 358 -0.88 -26.87 7.36
C ASN A 358 -2.32 -26.44 7.08
N THR A 359 -2.99 -27.12 6.15
CA THR A 359 -4.44 -27.01 5.94
C THR A 359 -5.10 -28.39 6.07
N PHE A 360 -6.43 -28.46 6.12
CA PHE A 360 -7.13 -29.75 6.10
C PHE A 360 -7.16 -30.36 4.70
N ALA A 361 -7.01 -31.67 4.65
CA ALA A 361 -7.29 -32.47 3.46
C ALA A 361 -8.80 -32.50 3.18
N GLU A 362 -9.16 -32.73 1.92
CA GLU A 362 -10.55 -32.90 1.51
C GLU A 362 -11.22 -34.02 2.34
N GLY A 363 -12.40 -33.72 2.88
CA GLY A 363 -13.14 -34.62 3.79
C GLY A 363 -12.81 -34.45 5.28
N TYR A 364 -11.83 -33.62 5.64
CA TYR A 364 -11.49 -33.26 7.03
C TYR A 364 -11.86 -31.81 7.40
N GLU A 365 -12.46 -31.08 6.46
CA GLU A 365 -12.75 -29.65 6.56
C GLU A 365 -14.23 -29.35 6.86
N GLY A 366 -14.47 -28.16 7.42
CA GLY A 366 -15.77 -27.63 7.88
C GLY A 366 -16.70 -28.66 8.51
N ASP A 367 -17.89 -28.83 7.94
CA ASP A 367 -18.99 -29.63 8.52
C ASP A 367 -18.84 -31.15 8.28
N SER A 368 -17.67 -31.60 7.78
CA SER A 368 -17.41 -33.02 7.55
C SER A 368 -17.47 -33.79 8.86
N LEU A 369 -18.47 -34.67 8.99
CA LEU A 369 -18.67 -35.49 10.18
C LEU A 369 -17.51 -36.48 10.35
N SER A 370 -16.90 -36.46 11.54
CA SER A 370 -15.90 -37.44 11.93
C SER A 370 -16.53 -38.79 12.28
N ASP A 371 -15.71 -39.78 12.54
CA ASP A 371 -16.06 -41.06 13.17
C ASP A 371 -15.88 -41.02 14.70
N THR A 372 -15.88 -39.81 15.29
CA THR A 372 -15.67 -39.59 16.72
C THR A 372 -16.89 -38.93 17.34
N TRP A 373 -17.28 -39.42 18.51
CA TRP A 373 -18.32 -38.85 19.37
C TRP A 373 -17.68 -38.32 20.64
N ALA A 374 -18.31 -37.31 21.24
CA ALA A 374 -17.90 -36.80 22.54
C ALA A 374 -19.10 -36.64 23.47
N PHE A 375 -18.89 -36.97 24.73
CA PHE A 375 -19.81 -36.72 25.82
C PHE A 375 -19.11 -35.93 26.92
N ARG A 376 -19.71 -34.85 27.39
CA ARG A 376 -19.13 -34.01 28.45
C ARG A 376 -19.78 -34.31 29.80
N SER A 377 -18.99 -34.68 30.80
CA SER A 377 -19.45 -34.91 32.17
C SER A 377 -18.42 -34.46 33.20
N ASN A 378 -18.86 -33.77 34.25
CA ASN A 378 -18.01 -33.19 35.31
C ASN A 378 -16.83 -32.35 34.76
N GLY A 379 -17.06 -31.63 33.66
CA GLY A 379 -16.04 -30.81 33.01
C GLY A 379 -15.09 -31.55 32.08
N ARG A 380 -15.16 -32.89 32.00
CA ARG A 380 -14.30 -33.75 31.16
C ARG A 380 -15.03 -34.21 29.89
N TYR A 381 -14.36 -34.20 28.73
CA TYR A 381 -14.82 -34.90 27.53
C TYR A 381 -14.40 -36.37 27.57
N TYR A 382 -15.36 -37.21 27.23
CA TYR A 382 -15.18 -38.64 27.00
C TYR A 382 -15.44 -38.89 25.53
N PHE A 383 -14.39 -39.31 24.82
CA PHE A 383 -14.45 -39.60 23.40
C PHE A 383 -14.81 -41.06 23.14
N THR A 384 -15.54 -41.31 22.06
CA THR A 384 -15.72 -42.64 21.49
C THR A 384 -15.37 -42.59 20.02
N VAL A 385 -14.47 -43.44 19.56
CA VAL A 385 -14.07 -43.55 18.16
C VAL A 385 -14.73 -44.77 17.57
N ALA A 386 -15.40 -44.66 16.42
CA ALA A 386 -15.93 -45.83 15.74
C ALA A 386 -14.78 -46.68 15.22
N ASP A 387 -14.52 -47.79 15.89
CA ASP A 387 -13.57 -48.80 15.48
C ASP A 387 -14.07 -50.19 15.87
N ARG A 388 -14.07 -51.05 14.86
CA ARG A 388 -14.29 -52.51 14.90
C ARG A 388 -13.40 -53.24 15.91
N GLU A 389 -13.84 -53.53 17.14
CA GLU A 389 -13.10 -54.46 17.98
C GLU A 389 -12.93 -55.82 17.25
N ARG A 390 -11.71 -56.35 17.26
CA ARG A 390 -11.37 -57.62 16.64
C ARG A 390 -10.96 -58.59 17.73
N GLY A 391 -11.78 -59.60 18.00
CA GLY A 391 -11.53 -60.53 19.11
C GLY A 391 -12.10 -59.99 20.42
N ASN A 392 -11.38 -60.22 21.51
CA ASN A 392 -11.65 -59.73 22.87
C ASN A 392 -10.35 -59.08 23.35
N VAL A 393 -10.09 -57.87 22.87
CA VAL A 393 -8.80 -57.18 22.99
C VAL A 393 -8.59 -56.65 24.40
N ASP A 394 -9.64 -56.12 25.01
CA ASP A 394 -9.60 -55.53 26.36
C ASP A 394 -9.88 -56.54 27.48
N GLY A 395 -10.28 -57.78 27.13
CA GLY A 395 -10.38 -58.90 28.05
C GLY A 395 -11.71 -58.98 28.79
N ASP A 396 -12.74 -58.25 28.34
CA ASP A 396 -14.06 -58.21 28.97
C ASP A 396 -15.01 -59.35 28.54
N TYR A 397 -14.59 -60.18 27.58
CA TYR A 397 -15.33 -61.30 26.96
C TYR A 397 -16.51 -60.89 26.06
N ASN A 398 -16.62 -59.62 25.73
CA ASN A 398 -17.38 -59.15 24.59
C ASN A 398 -16.52 -59.20 23.33
N TYR A 399 -17.18 -59.14 22.18
CA TYR A 399 -16.53 -59.30 20.89
C TYR A 399 -17.23 -58.43 19.86
N ASN A 400 -16.47 -57.87 18.91
CA ASN A 400 -17.02 -57.07 17.80
C ASN A 400 -17.71 -55.79 18.24
N GLU A 401 -17.26 -55.22 19.34
CA GLU A 401 -17.76 -53.93 19.80
C GLU A 401 -17.40 -52.81 18.80
N PRO A 402 -18.37 -51.95 18.42
CA PRO A 402 -18.21 -50.93 17.39
C PRO A 402 -17.51 -49.63 17.83
N GLY A 403 -17.35 -49.41 19.13
CA GLY A 403 -16.82 -48.16 19.68
C GLY A 403 -15.61 -48.41 20.56
N TYR A 404 -14.53 -47.67 20.32
CA TYR A 404 -13.34 -47.62 21.15
C TYR A 404 -13.39 -46.41 22.08
N TYR A 405 -13.02 -46.59 23.35
CA TYR A 405 -12.93 -45.54 24.36
C TYR A 405 -11.47 -45.25 24.72
N PRO A 406 -10.84 -44.19 24.16
CA PRO A 406 -9.42 -43.91 24.37
C PRO A 406 -9.00 -43.73 25.83
N VAL A 407 -9.89 -43.21 26.68
CA VAL A 407 -9.59 -42.96 28.10
C VAL A 407 -9.45 -44.27 28.89
N TYR A 408 -10.23 -45.29 28.53
CA TYR A 408 -10.27 -46.58 29.21
C TYR A 408 -9.43 -47.65 28.52
N ASP A 409 -8.93 -47.35 27.32
CA ASP A 409 -8.30 -48.31 26.43
C ASP A 409 -9.13 -49.60 26.28
N SER A 410 -10.43 -49.43 26.04
CA SER A 410 -11.41 -50.52 25.98
C SER A 410 -12.44 -50.28 24.87
N TRP A 411 -13.21 -51.31 24.53
CA TRP A 411 -14.29 -51.21 23.56
C TRP A 411 -15.67 -51.25 24.24
N GLY A 412 -16.70 -50.94 23.46
CA GLY A 412 -18.07 -50.87 23.93
C GLY A 412 -19.11 -50.91 22.81
N TYR A 413 -20.27 -51.52 23.09
CA TYR A 413 -21.44 -51.51 22.20
C TYR A 413 -22.12 -50.15 22.01
N ASN A 414 -21.97 -49.25 22.97
CA ASN A 414 -22.64 -47.96 22.97
C ASN A 414 -21.63 -46.83 22.80
N VAL A 415 -22.10 -45.66 22.39
CA VAL A 415 -21.28 -44.45 22.52
C VAL A 415 -21.22 -44.07 23.99
N HIS A 416 -20.05 -43.64 24.48
CA HIS A 416 -19.91 -43.19 25.85
C HIS A 416 -20.83 -41.99 26.11
N GLY A 417 -21.68 -42.05 27.13
CA GLY A 417 -22.73 -41.04 27.38
C GLY A 417 -24.06 -41.29 26.66
N GLY A 418 -24.14 -42.30 25.79
CA GLY A 418 -25.37 -42.74 25.14
C GLY A 418 -26.06 -41.63 24.35
N ALA A 419 -27.33 -41.38 24.64
CA ALA A 419 -28.14 -40.37 23.96
C ALA A 419 -27.66 -38.91 24.17
N ASN A 420 -26.76 -38.66 25.13
CA ASN A 420 -26.19 -37.35 25.39
C ASN A 420 -24.84 -37.13 24.69
N ALA A 421 -24.40 -38.09 23.86
CA ALA A 421 -23.17 -37.98 23.12
C ALA A 421 -23.42 -37.38 21.73
N ASP A 422 -22.65 -36.38 21.38
CA ASP A 422 -22.75 -35.71 20.08
C ASP A 422 -21.69 -36.27 19.13
N ARG A 423 -22.09 -36.54 17.87
CA ARG A 423 -21.15 -36.87 16.81
C ARG A 423 -20.43 -35.59 16.38
N LEU A 424 -19.11 -35.58 16.44
CA LEU A 424 -18.32 -34.40 16.14
C LEU A 424 -17.99 -34.29 14.65
N THR A 425 -17.85 -33.07 14.15
CA THR A 425 -17.12 -32.78 12.90
C THR A 425 -15.61 -32.99 13.10
N TRP A 426 -14.82 -33.08 12.03
CA TRP A 426 -13.36 -33.12 12.18
C TRP A 426 -12.80 -31.83 12.79
N GLN A 427 -13.37 -30.67 12.46
CA GLN A 427 -13.05 -29.39 13.08
C GLN A 427 -13.33 -29.43 14.59
N ASP A 428 -14.46 -30.00 14.99
CA ASP A 428 -14.82 -30.19 16.39
C ASP A 428 -13.85 -31.10 17.16
N VAL A 429 -13.37 -32.18 16.53
CA VAL A 429 -12.38 -33.07 17.13
C VAL A 429 -11.10 -32.29 17.39
N PHE A 430 -10.55 -31.63 16.36
CA PHE A 430 -9.26 -30.94 16.47
C PHE A 430 -9.32 -29.60 17.21
N GLY A 431 -10.53 -29.04 17.42
CA GLY A 431 -10.79 -27.95 18.35
C GLY A 431 -10.92 -28.37 19.82
N ARG A 432 -10.91 -29.67 20.12
CA ARG A 432 -10.94 -30.20 21.50
C ARG A 432 -9.66 -30.94 21.88
N VAL A 433 -9.04 -31.64 20.93
CA VAL A 433 -7.80 -32.41 21.12
C VAL A 433 -6.78 -32.07 20.05
N ASN A 434 -5.49 -32.08 20.41
CA ASN A 434 -4.43 -31.90 19.41
C ASN A 434 -4.26 -33.16 18.53
N LEU A 435 -3.59 -32.98 17.39
CA LEU A 435 -3.42 -34.03 16.39
C LEU A 435 -2.59 -35.21 16.91
N LYS A 436 -1.59 -34.96 17.76
CA LYS A 436 -0.76 -36.01 18.36
C LYS A 436 -1.57 -36.90 19.29
N TRP A 437 -2.45 -36.32 20.10
CA TRP A 437 -3.36 -37.04 20.99
C TRP A 437 -4.30 -37.92 20.17
N HIS A 438 -4.92 -37.36 19.13
CA HIS A 438 -5.81 -38.13 18.26
C HIS A 438 -5.07 -39.27 17.55
N ALA A 439 -3.90 -38.99 16.98
CA ALA A 439 -3.11 -39.98 16.27
C ALA A 439 -2.62 -41.12 17.18
N TRP A 440 -2.27 -40.81 18.44
CA TRP A 440 -1.77 -41.82 19.37
C TRP A 440 -2.91 -42.52 20.11
N TYR A 441 -3.63 -41.80 20.97
CA TYR A 441 -4.61 -42.39 21.88
C TYR A 441 -5.89 -42.78 21.18
N ALA A 442 -6.36 -41.97 20.23
CA ALA A 442 -7.62 -42.27 19.54
C ALA A 442 -7.45 -43.29 18.40
N ARG A 443 -6.21 -43.63 18.00
CA ARG A 443 -5.92 -44.47 16.81
C ARG A 443 -4.82 -45.49 17.03
N ALA A 444 -3.60 -45.07 17.35
CA ALA A 444 -2.47 -45.98 17.47
C ALA A 444 -2.66 -47.01 18.59
N GLU A 445 -3.33 -46.66 19.69
CA GLU A 445 -3.61 -47.60 20.78
C GLU A 445 -4.51 -48.78 20.35
N GLN A 446 -5.37 -48.60 19.34
CA GLN A 446 -6.19 -49.66 18.73
C GLN A 446 -5.34 -50.69 17.96
N ALA A 447 -4.12 -50.34 17.57
CA ALA A 447 -3.22 -51.15 16.77
C ALA A 447 -2.26 -51.99 17.63
N GLY A 448 -1.66 -53.03 17.07
CA GLY A 448 -0.74 -53.92 17.79
C GLY A 448 -1.43 -54.82 18.82
N THR A 449 -2.76 -54.92 18.74
CA THR A 449 -3.57 -55.85 19.52
C THR A 449 -3.42 -57.26 18.94
N ARG A 450 -3.88 -58.29 19.66
CA ARG A 450 -3.75 -59.69 19.23
C ARG A 450 -4.29 -59.93 17.81
N ASP A 451 -5.32 -59.18 17.42
CA ASP A 451 -6.07 -59.34 16.18
C ASP A 451 -5.93 -58.15 15.21
N ASP A 452 -5.20 -57.10 15.58
CA ASP A 452 -4.75 -56.03 14.69
C ASP A 452 -3.21 -55.98 14.58
N ARG A 453 -2.69 -56.51 13.46
CA ARG A 453 -1.25 -56.60 13.19
C ARG A 453 -0.61 -55.28 12.73
N ARG A 454 -1.38 -54.19 12.62
CA ARG A 454 -0.82 -52.86 12.30
C ARG A 454 0.15 -52.44 13.41
N ASN A 455 1.26 -51.82 13.03
CA ASN A 455 2.20 -51.25 13.99
C ASN A 455 1.66 -49.92 14.51
N LYS A 456 1.67 -49.72 15.84
CA LYS A 456 1.24 -48.46 16.48
C LYS A 456 1.93 -47.23 15.87
N THR A 457 3.24 -47.31 15.65
CA THR A 457 4.03 -46.22 15.06
C THR A 457 3.57 -45.88 13.64
N ASP A 458 3.21 -46.87 12.83
CA ASP A 458 2.77 -46.65 11.45
C ASP A 458 1.39 -45.98 11.44
N VAL A 459 0.47 -46.42 12.30
CA VAL A 459 -0.86 -45.80 12.45
C VAL A 459 -0.74 -44.36 12.96
N TYR A 460 0.12 -44.12 13.94
CA TYR A 460 0.41 -42.77 14.42
C TYR A 460 0.91 -41.87 13.29
N ASN A 461 1.95 -42.28 12.57
CA ASN A 461 2.55 -41.48 11.49
C ASN A 461 1.55 -41.20 10.36
N ASP A 462 0.74 -42.19 10.03
CA ASP A 462 -0.33 -42.08 9.04
C ASP A 462 -1.39 -41.05 9.46
N TRP A 463 -1.90 -41.12 10.70
CA TRP A 463 -2.86 -40.13 11.21
C TRP A 463 -2.28 -38.74 11.45
N MET A 464 -0.96 -38.63 11.66
CA MET A 464 -0.32 -37.31 11.69
C MET A 464 -0.37 -36.61 10.33
N HIS A 465 -0.49 -37.31 9.21
CA HIS A 465 -0.47 -36.69 7.86
C HIS A 465 -1.78 -36.84 7.10
N ARG A 466 -2.64 -37.78 7.47
CA ARG A 466 -3.92 -38.00 6.79
C ARG A 466 -4.88 -36.80 6.81
N PRO A 467 -5.13 -36.13 7.95
CA PRO A 467 -6.09 -35.05 7.98
C PRO A 467 -5.51 -33.75 7.43
N VAL A 468 -4.19 -33.59 7.34
CA VAL A 468 -3.56 -32.30 7.00
C VAL A 468 -2.71 -32.36 5.73
N ILE A 469 -2.76 -31.28 4.95
CA ILE A 469 -1.91 -31.06 3.79
C ILE A 469 -0.93 -29.94 4.12
N GLU A 470 0.35 -30.18 3.88
CA GLU A 470 1.38 -29.16 4.03
C GLU A 470 1.49 -28.33 2.74
N ILE A 471 1.41 -27.01 2.86
CA ILE A 471 1.66 -26.08 1.76
C ILE A 471 3.10 -25.60 1.82
N GLY A 472 3.90 -26.05 0.86
CA GLY A 472 5.32 -25.78 0.78
C GLY A 472 5.68 -24.38 0.27
N LYS A 473 6.89 -23.93 0.61
CA LYS A 473 7.47 -22.63 0.22
C LYS A 473 7.31 -22.29 -1.27
N THR A 474 7.56 -23.23 -2.18
CA THR A 474 7.50 -22.97 -3.63
C THR A 474 6.11 -22.59 -4.12
N GLN A 475 5.05 -23.13 -3.51
CA GLN A 475 3.67 -22.74 -3.84
C GLN A 475 3.39 -21.34 -3.30
N LYS A 476 3.73 -21.08 -2.03
CA LYS A 476 3.53 -19.79 -1.36
C LYS A 476 4.27 -18.64 -2.02
N ASP A 477 5.50 -18.87 -2.49
CA ASP A 477 6.27 -17.87 -3.23
C ASP A 477 5.61 -17.54 -4.58
N ARG A 478 5.03 -18.54 -5.26
CA ARG A 478 4.25 -18.31 -6.49
C ARG A 478 2.98 -17.52 -6.20
N ASP A 479 2.25 -17.86 -5.15
CA ASP A 479 1.02 -17.17 -4.75
C ASP A 479 1.29 -15.73 -4.29
N THR A 480 2.38 -15.51 -3.55
CA THR A 480 2.88 -14.19 -3.19
C THR A 480 3.16 -13.36 -4.45
N ALA A 481 3.89 -13.92 -5.42
CA ALA A 481 4.19 -13.22 -6.66
C ALA A 481 2.93 -12.92 -7.50
N ALA A 482 1.98 -13.85 -7.57
CA ALA A 482 0.69 -13.64 -8.22
C ALA A 482 -0.07 -12.48 -7.57
N MET A 483 -0.14 -12.46 -6.24
CA MET A 483 -0.80 -11.40 -5.49
C MET A 483 -0.13 -10.04 -5.70
N CYS A 484 1.21 -9.97 -5.65
CA CYS A 484 1.94 -8.74 -5.96
C CYS A 484 1.62 -8.22 -7.37
N ASN A 485 1.51 -9.11 -8.36
CA ASN A 485 1.17 -8.73 -9.73
C ASN A 485 -0.28 -8.23 -9.85
N ALA A 486 -1.23 -8.90 -9.19
CA ALA A 486 -2.63 -8.48 -9.17
C ALA A 486 -2.82 -7.12 -8.50
N ILE A 487 -2.11 -6.85 -7.39
CA ILE A 487 -2.11 -5.54 -6.72
C ILE A 487 -1.57 -4.45 -7.66
N LYS A 488 -0.40 -4.68 -8.28
CA LYS A 488 0.22 -3.73 -9.22
C LYS A 488 -0.67 -3.46 -10.43
N ALA A 489 -1.40 -4.47 -10.91
CA ALA A 489 -2.32 -4.32 -12.04
C ALA A 489 -3.48 -3.37 -11.74
N GLN A 490 -3.88 -3.21 -10.48
CA GLN A 490 -4.90 -2.25 -10.04
C GLN A 490 -4.35 -0.84 -9.78
N GLY A 491 -3.05 -0.60 -10.00
CA GLY A 491 -2.42 0.71 -9.75
C GLY A 491 -2.15 1.01 -8.28
N VAL A 492 -2.26 0.02 -7.39
CA VAL A 492 -1.93 0.16 -5.96
C VAL A 492 -0.41 0.14 -5.78
N LEU A 493 0.13 1.09 -5.03
CA LEU A 493 1.58 1.17 -4.76
C LEU A 493 1.98 0.18 -3.67
N ILE A 494 3.01 -0.63 -3.93
CA ILE A 494 3.58 -1.57 -2.98
C ILE A 494 4.96 -1.07 -2.56
N PHE A 495 5.08 -0.74 -1.28
CA PHE A 495 6.34 -0.57 -0.59
C PHE A 495 6.69 -1.88 0.10
N SER A 496 7.91 -2.37 -0.09
CA SER A 496 8.37 -3.61 0.53
C SER A 496 9.54 -3.35 1.46
N ILE A 497 9.50 -3.95 2.64
CA ILE A 497 10.55 -3.86 3.65
C ILE A 497 11.06 -5.28 3.94
N ALA A 498 12.29 -5.55 3.55
CA ALA A 498 13.05 -6.74 3.86
C ALA A 498 13.90 -6.48 5.11
N PHE A 499 13.53 -7.06 6.24
CA PHE A 499 14.14 -6.75 7.54
C PHE A 499 15.03 -7.88 8.05
N GLU A 500 16.30 -7.60 8.30
CA GLU A 500 17.30 -8.59 8.78
C GLU A 500 17.41 -9.87 7.93
N ILE A 501 17.16 -9.76 6.61
CA ILE A 501 17.30 -10.86 5.65
C ILE A 501 18.41 -10.62 4.63
N SER A 502 18.95 -11.71 4.10
CA SER A 502 19.94 -11.66 3.02
C SER A 502 19.32 -11.17 1.70
N GLU A 503 20.16 -10.72 0.77
CA GLU A 503 19.69 -10.25 -0.55
C GLU A 503 18.99 -11.35 -1.35
N ALA A 504 19.46 -12.59 -1.25
CA ALA A 504 18.85 -13.73 -1.91
C ALA A 504 17.44 -14.03 -1.37
N GLU A 505 17.24 -13.87 -0.06
CA GLU A 505 15.95 -14.09 0.59
C GLU A 505 14.97 -12.93 0.34
N ALA A 506 15.50 -11.71 0.17
CA ALA A 506 14.72 -10.51 -0.14
C ALA A 506 14.20 -10.45 -1.58
N ALA A 507 14.67 -11.32 -2.48
CA ALA A 507 14.36 -11.27 -3.91
C ALA A 507 12.85 -11.26 -4.22
N LEU A 508 12.07 -12.06 -3.49
CA LEU A 508 10.61 -12.11 -3.65
C LEU A 508 9.95 -10.78 -3.27
N LEU A 509 10.26 -10.25 -2.08
CA LEU A 509 9.75 -8.95 -1.63
C LEU A 509 10.20 -7.81 -2.56
N LYS A 510 11.45 -7.84 -3.02
CA LYS A 510 11.97 -6.85 -3.98
C LYS A 510 11.18 -6.87 -5.29
N SER A 511 10.81 -8.05 -5.80
CA SER A 511 9.97 -8.18 -7.00
C SER A 511 8.52 -7.74 -6.78
N CYS A 512 8.07 -7.74 -5.52
CA CYS A 512 6.74 -7.30 -5.14
C CYS A 512 6.59 -5.79 -5.19
N ALA A 513 7.63 -5.03 -4.84
CA ALA A 513 7.62 -3.57 -4.89
C ALA A 513 7.18 -3.03 -6.26
N SER A 514 6.40 -1.94 -6.29
CA SER A 514 5.94 -1.38 -7.57
C SER A 514 7.07 -0.79 -8.41
N ASN A 515 8.17 -0.37 -7.79
CA ASN A 515 9.43 -0.06 -8.45
C ASN A 515 10.61 -0.28 -7.50
N GLU A 516 11.84 -0.27 -8.03
CA GLU A 516 13.06 -0.56 -7.25
C GLU A 516 13.29 0.42 -6.08
N ASN A 517 12.83 1.67 -6.19
CA ASN A 517 12.99 2.68 -5.14
C ASN A 517 12.00 2.49 -3.98
N LEU A 518 10.97 1.64 -4.14
CA LEU A 518 10.00 1.32 -3.07
C LEU A 518 10.38 0.03 -2.32
N HIS A 519 11.56 -0.53 -2.58
CA HIS A 519 12.11 -1.65 -1.83
C HIS A 519 13.18 -1.18 -0.84
N TYR A 520 13.00 -1.54 0.42
CA TYR A 520 13.91 -1.22 1.51
C TYR A 520 14.44 -2.52 2.10
N ARG A 521 15.76 -2.71 2.04
CA ARG A 521 16.44 -3.76 2.80
C ARG A 521 17.14 -3.12 3.98
N VAL A 522 16.75 -3.50 5.20
CA VAL A 522 17.14 -2.81 6.43
C VAL A 522 17.53 -3.79 7.52
N SER A 523 18.39 -3.35 8.43
CA SER A 523 18.84 -4.12 9.58
C SER A 523 18.80 -3.28 10.86
N GLY A 524 18.42 -3.90 11.98
CA GLY A 524 18.32 -3.23 13.27
C GLY A 524 17.56 -1.90 13.22
N ASN A 525 18.21 -0.83 13.68
CA ASN A 525 17.61 0.50 13.79
C ASN A 525 17.26 1.16 12.44
N GLU A 526 17.77 0.63 11.32
CA GLU A 526 17.49 1.16 9.97
C GLU A 526 16.01 1.02 9.59
N LEU A 527 15.27 0.14 10.25
CA LEU A 527 13.83 0.00 10.07
C LEU A 527 13.07 1.32 10.29
N ASN A 528 13.52 2.12 11.26
CA ASN A 528 12.95 3.46 11.49
C ASN A 528 13.15 4.37 10.28
N TYR A 529 14.31 4.28 9.60
CA TYR A 529 14.57 5.10 8.42
C TYR A 529 13.70 4.68 7.23
N ALA A 530 13.48 3.37 7.04
CA ALA A 530 12.58 2.89 5.99
C ALA A 530 11.16 3.44 6.19
N PHE A 531 10.55 3.22 7.36
CA PHE A 531 9.21 3.74 7.64
C PHE A 531 9.11 5.27 7.54
N THR A 532 10.12 6.00 8.03
CA THR A 532 10.15 7.47 7.92
C THR A 532 10.30 7.93 6.46
N SER A 533 11.10 7.23 5.65
CA SER A 533 11.26 7.51 4.23
C SER A 533 9.97 7.26 3.46
N ILE A 534 9.25 6.18 3.77
CA ILE A 534 7.94 5.88 3.17
C ILE A 534 6.95 6.98 3.54
N ALA A 535 6.81 7.34 4.81
CA ALA A 535 5.90 8.40 5.24
C ALA A 535 6.21 9.74 4.54
N THR A 536 7.48 10.13 4.48
CA THR A 536 7.92 11.34 3.76
C THR A 536 7.57 11.27 2.27
N SER A 537 7.72 10.10 1.64
CA SER A 537 7.40 9.91 0.23
C SER A 537 5.90 9.97 -0.03
N LEU A 538 5.08 9.43 0.87
CA LEU A 538 3.62 9.51 0.77
C LEU A 538 3.12 10.94 0.99
N ASN A 539 3.66 11.65 1.98
CA ASN A 539 3.31 13.05 2.23
C ASN A 539 3.77 13.98 1.10
N SER A 540 4.87 13.67 0.39
CA SER A 540 5.28 14.44 -0.78
C SER A 540 4.37 14.19 -1.99
N LEU A 541 3.89 12.95 -2.18
CA LEU A 541 2.91 12.64 -3.22
C LEU A 541 1.57 13.36 -3.01
N GLN A 542 1.19 13.63 -1.75
CA GLN A 542 0.02 14.46 -1.44
C GLN A 542 0.16 15.93 -1.87
N LEU A 543 1.39 16.43 -2.03
CA LEU A 543 1.67 17.86 -2.27
C LEU A 543 1.95 18.19 -3.75
N ILE A 544 2.19 17.19 -4.62
CA ILE A 544 2.82 17.39 -5.93
C ILE A 544 1.89 17.09 -7.12
N GLN A 545 0.58 16.88 -6.92
CA GLN A 545 -0.35 16.62 -8.03
C GLN A 545 -1.54 17.57 -8.12
#